data_AF-A0A967VEB2-F1
#
_entry.id   AF-A0A967VEB2-F1
#
_cell.length_a   1.000
_cell.length_b   1.000
_cell.length_c   1.000
_cell.angle_alpha   90.00
_cell.angle_beta   90.00
_cell.angle_gamma   90.00
#
_symmetry.space_group_name_H-M   'P 1'
#
loop_
_entity.id
_entity.type
_entity.pdbx_description
1 polymer ?
#
loop_
_entity_poly.entity_id
_entity_poly.type
_entity_poly.pdbx_seq_one_letter_code
_entity_poly.pdbx_strand_id
1 'polypeptide(L)' 'DHQIGSSSVGAVQVCEADPDVVYIGTGETQLRGNIQQGDGVYRSDDAGETWTHLGLEEAQNFSRIRIHPTDCSTAWVAA' A
#
# COMPACT_ATOMS: atom_id res chain seq x y z
N ASP A 1 -12.93 -8.63 6.09
CA ASP A 1 -12.37 -9.02 7.40
C ASP A 1 -11.88 -7.81 8.23
N HIS A 2 -11.96 -6.58 7.70
CA HIS A 2 -11.63 -5.31 8.40
C HIS A 2 -10.15 -5.10 8.73
N GLN A 3 -9.25 -5.78 8.02
CA GLN A 3 -7.80 -5.59 8.21
C GLN A 3 -7.28 -4.26 7.63
N ILE A 4 -7.95 -3.73 6.60
CA ILE A 4 -7.64 -2.47 5.93
C ILE A 4 -8.80 -1.50 6.17
N GLY A 5 -8.52 -0.27 6.58
CA GLY A 5 -9.55 0.72 6.94
C GLY A 5 -10.12 1.49 5.75
N SER A 6 -9.36 1.64 4.67
CA SER A 6 -9.82 2.24 3.42
C SER A 6 -10.38 1.21 2.44
N SER A 7 -11.39 1.62 1.66
CA SER A 7 -11.91 0.84 0.53
C SER A 7 -11.22 1.16 -0.81
N SER A 8 -10.25 2.08 -0.82
CA SER A 8 -9.50 2.46 -2.01
C SER A 8 -8.03 2.05 -1.92
N VAL A 9 -7.51 1.45 -3.00
CA VAL A 9 -6.09 1.13 -3.16
C VAL A 9 -5.55 1.88 -4.37
N GLY A 10 -4.63 2.81 -4.13
CA GLY A 10 -4.01 3.63 -5.18
C GLY A 10 -2.74 3.02 -5.76
N ALA A 11 -2.06 2.18 -4.98
CA ALA A 11 -0.85 1.50 -5.39
C ALA A 11 -0.74 0.11 -4.76
N VAL A 12 -0.20 -0.84 -5.52
CA VAL A 12 0.17 -2.18 -5.06
C VAL A 12 1.53 -2.54 -5.65
N GLN A 13 2.36 -3.23 -4.88
CA GLN A 13 3.62 -3.80 -5.37
C GLN A 13 3.93 -5.10 -4.63
N VAL A 14 4.35 -6.11 -5.37
CA VAL A 14 4.83 -7.41 -4.86
C VAL A 14 6.36 -7.40 -4.86
N CYS A 15 6.99 -7.98 -3.84
CA CYS A 15 8.43 -8.10 -3.82
C CYS A 15 8.91 -9.15 -4.83
N GLU A 16 9.98 -8.84 -5.57
CA GLU A 16 10.52 -9.77 -6.58
C GLU A 16 11.28 -10.95 -5.95
N ALA A 17 11.91 -10.73 -4.80
CA ALA A 17 12.66 -11.76 -4.08
C ALA A 17 11.76 -12.71 -3.27
N ASP A 18 10.55 -12.28 -2.92
CA ASP A 18 9.58 -13.05 -2.14
C ASP A 18 8.14 -12.60 -2.49
N PRO A 19 7.42 -13.36 -3.33
CA PRO A 19 6.06 -13.00 -3.74
C PRO A 19 5.01 -12.97 -2.63
N ASP A 20 5.30 -13.54 -1.46
CA ASP A 20 4.39 -13.46 -0.31
C ASP A 20 4.41 -12.07 0.33
N VAL A 21 5.48 -11.30 0.12
CA VAL A 21 5.58 -9.92 0.61
C VAL A 21 4.91 -8.94 -0.36
N VAL A 22 3.82 -8.34 0.09
CA VAL A 22 3.02 -7.38 -0.69
C VAL A 22 2.89 -6.07 0.07
N TYR A 23 3.04 -4.95 -0.63
CA TYR A 23 2.75 -3.61 -0.11
C TYR A 23 1.57 -3.00 -0.87
N ILE A 24 0.67 -2.35 -0.14
CA ILE A 24 -0.39 -1.51 -0.72
C ILE A 24 -0.35 -0.11 -0.11
N GLY A 25 -0.70 0.88 -0.92
CA GLY A 25 -0.95 2.25 -0.47
C GLY A 25 -2.39 2.61 -0.80
N THR A 26 -3.13 3.10 0.20
CA THR A 26 -4.55 3.35 0.06
C THR A 26 -4.88 4.74 -0.51
N GLY A 27 -6.13 4.97 -0.89
CA GLY A 27 -6.58 6.26 -1.43
C GLY A 27 -6.48 6.43 -2.94
N GLU A 28 -7.21 7.39 -3.49
CA GLU A 28 -7.33 7.63 -4.92
C GLU A 28 -6.48 8.81 -5.39
N THR A 29 -5.66 8.60 -6.43
CA THR A 29 -4.78 9.65 -6.95
C THR A 29 -5.36 10.41 -8.15
N GLN A 30 -6.44 9.90 -8.75
CA GLN A 30 -7.11 10.54 -9.88
C GLN A 30 -8.14 11.56 -9.37
N LEU A 31 -7.73 12.83 -9.33
CA LEU A 31 -8.58 13.94 -8.90
C LEU A 31 -9.89 14.00 -9.72
N ARG A 32 -10.98 13.70 -9.03
CA ARG A 32 -12.38 13.82 -9.47
C ARG A 32 -13.21 14.36 -8.31
N GLY A 33 -14.45 14.78 -8.56
CA GLY A 33 -15.30 15.43 -7.53
C GLY A 33 -15.68 14.55 -6.33
N ASN A 34 -15.22 13.30 -6.29
CA ASN A 34 -15.60 12.26 -5.32
C ASN A 34 -14.45 11.29 -5.04
N ILE A 35 -13.23 11.80 -4.83
CA ILE A 35 -12.09 10.95 -4.44
C ILE A 35 -12.28 10.33 -3.06
N GLN A 36 -11.86 9.08 -2.90
CA GLN A 36 -11.81 8.40 -1.62
C GLN A 36 -10.40 8.50 -1.04
N GLN A 37 -10.31 9.09 0.15
CA GLN A 37 -9.04 9.15 0.89
C GLN A 37 -8.65 7.77 1.42
N GLY A 38 -7.36 7.52 1.39
CA GLY A 38 -6.69 6.43 2.06
C GLY A 38 -6.36 6.79 3.51
N ASP A 39 -5.83 5.79 4.18
CA ASP A 39 -5.43 5.76 5.58
C ASP A 39 -3.98 5.27 5.76
N GLY A 40 -3.20 5.11 4.68
CA GLY A 40 -1.76 4.86 4.78
C GLY A 40 -1.27 3.70 3.91
N VAL A 41 -0.15 3.13 4.34
CA VAL A 41 0.50 1.99 3.70
C VAL A 41 0.31 0.74 4.55
N TYR A 42 0.03 -0.39 3.89
CA TYR A 42 -0.03 -1.70 4.54
C TYR A 42 0.96 -2.66 3.88
N ARG A 43 1.39 -3.65 4.66
CA ARG A 43 2.25 -4.76 4.24
C ARG A 43 1.65 -6.09 4.66
N SER A 44 1.72 -7.07 3.77
CA SER A 44 1.46 -8.49 4.05
C SER A 44 2.74 -9.29 3.89
N ASP A 45 2.87 -10.36 4.67
CA ASP A 45 3.94 -11.37 4.61
C ASP A 45 3.42 -12.75 4.17
N ASP A 46 2.16 -12.81 3.74
CA ASP A 46 1.40 -14.02 3.50
C ASP A 46 0.45 -13.85 2.31
N ALA A 47 0.96 -13.22 1.25
CA ALA A 47 0.28 -13.04 -0.04
C ALA A 47 -1.10 -12.34 0.06
N GLY A 48 -1.29 -11.52 1.09
CA GLY A 48 -2.50 -10.74 1.34
C GLY A 48 -3.51 -11.37 2.29
N GLU A 49 -3.18 -12.49 2.94
CA GLU A 49 -4.03 -13.12 3.96
C GLU A 49 -4.13 -12.25 5.22
N THR A 50 -3.03 -11.64 5.66
CA THR A 50 -2.99 -10.68 6.77
C THR A 50 -2.24 -9.40 6.44
N TRP A 51 -2.63 -8.31 7.10
CA TRP A 51 -2.08 -6.97 6.83
C TRP A 51 -1.60 -6.26 8.09
N THR A 52 -0.39 -5.70 8.01
CA THR A 52 0.19 -4.81 9.00
C THR A 52 0.15 -3.38 8.48
N HIS A 53 -0.44 -2.46 9.24
CA HIS A 53 -0.45 -1.03 8.93
C HIS A 53 0.90 -0.39 9.29
N LEU A 54 1.48 0.34 8.34
CA LEU A 54 2.82 0.94 8.45
C LEU A 54 2.81 2.46 8.67
N GLY A 55 1.62 3.07 8.74
CA GLY A 55 1.41 4.51 8.93
C GLY A 55 1.30 5.31 7.62
N LEU A 56 1.65 6.61 7.69
CA LEU A 56 1.50 7.61 6.60
C LEU A 56 0.06 8.06 6.33
N GLU A 57 -0.77 8.06 7.37
CA GLU A 57 -2.19 8.41 7.35
C GLU A 57 -2.45 9.80 6.75
N GLU A 58 -1.60 10.77 7.09
CA GLU A 58 -1.72 12.17 6.64
C GLU A 58 -1.50 12.36 5.14
N ALA A 59 -0.86 11.40 4.46
CA ALA A 59 -0.59 11.51 3.04
C ALA A 59 -1.84 11.22 2.18
N GLN A 60 -2.78 10.44 2.71
CA GLN A 60 -4.10 10.14 2.15
C GLN A 60 -4.17 9.47 0.78
N ASN A 61 -3.16 9.57 -0.10
CA ASN A 61 -3.21 9.02 -1.45
C ASN A 61 -1.82 8.55 -1.87
N PHE A 62 -1.71 7.33 -2.42
CA PHE A 62 -0.44 6.79 -2.89
C PHE A 62 -0.54 6.36 -4.35
N SER A 63 0.35 6.89 -5.22
CA SER A 63 0.30 6.65 -6.67
C SER A 63 1.22 5.54 -7.16
N ARG A 64 2.23 5.19 -6.35
CA ARG A 64 3.25 4.19 -6.70
C ARG A 64 3.97 3.69 -5.47
N ILE A 65 4.33 2.41 -5.51
CA ILE A 65 5.26 1.76 -4.58
C ILE A 65 6.37 1.10 -5.39
N ARG A 66 7.61 1.18 -4.89
CA ARG A 66 8.76 0.42 -5.38
C ARG A 66 9.43 -0.27 -4.19
N ILE A 67 9.63 -1.58 -4.30
CA ILE A 67 10.33 -2.39 -3.30
C ILE A 67 11.76 -2.61 -3.81
N HIS A 68 12.74 -2.63 -2.92
CA HIS A 68 14.11 -2.99 -3.27
C HIS A 68 14.14 -4.42 -3.83
N PRO A 69 14.83 -4.69 -4.95
CA PRO A 69 14.67 -5.95 -5.70
C PRO A 69 15.10 -7.20 -4.92
N THR A 70 16.01 -7.04 -3.94
CA THR A 70 16.52 -8.16 -3.12
C THR A 70 16.32 -7.95 -1.61
N ASP A 71 15.61 -6.89 -1.20
CA ASP A 71 15.31 -6.61 0.20
C ASP A 71 13.85 -6.19 0.31
N CYS A 72 13.00 -7.15 0.67
CA CYS A 72 11.57 -6.90 0.79
C CYS A 72 11.18 -6.03 2.00
N SER A 73 12.14 -5.58 2.82
CA SER A 73 11.89 -4.67 3.96
C SER A 73 12.01 -3.19 3.58
N THR A 74 12.69 -2.90 2.46
CA THR A 74 12.92 -1.52 2.00
C THR A 74 12.00 -1.19 0.83
N ALA A 75 11.14 -0.19 1.01
CA ALA A 75 10.25 0.31 -0.02
C ALA A 75 10.19 1.84 -0.04
N TRP A 76 9.93 2.39 -1.24
CA TRP A 76 9.67 3.81 -1.47
C TRP A 76 8.25 3.99 -1.97
N VAL A 77 7.58 5.04 -1.50
CA VAL A 77 6.21 5.37 -1.86
C VAL A 77 6.15 6.77 -2.45
N ALA A 78 5.32 6.95 -3.48
CA ALA A 78 4.98 8.26 -4.01
C ALA A 78 3.62 8.67 -3.44
N ALA A 79 3.65 9.65 -2.53
CA ALA A 79 2.50 10.16 -1.80
C ALA A 79 2.21 11.62 -2.20
#